data_AF-A0A3B9D7S1-F1
#
_entry.id   AF-A0A3B9D7S1-F1
#
_cell.length_a   1.000
_cell.length_b   1.000
_cell.length_c   1.000
_cell.angle_alpha   90.00
_cell.angle_beta   90.00
_cell.angle_gamma   90.00
#
_symmetry.space_group_name_H-M   'P 1'
#
loop_
_entity.id
_entity.type
_entity.pdbx_description
1 polymer ?
#
loop_
_entity_poly.entity_id
_entity_poly.type
_entity_poly.pdbx_seq_one_letter_code
_entity_poly.pdbx_strand_id
1 'polypeptide(L)' 'MQETEEQLHRHTSRLKHLQNNQTKFTAIPDSSSDEFGDYLVLLGAIMREEMMIDWLKKCIKLLG' A
#
# COMPACT_ATOMS: atom_id res chain seq x y z
N MET A 1 12.42 17.72 6.05
CA MET A 1 11.42 18.00 5.00
C MET A 1 11.70 17.15 3.76
N GLN A 2 12.86 17.31 3.11
CA GLN A 2 13.26 16.52 1.93
C GLN A 2 13.20 15.00 2.14
N GLU A 3 13.70 14.47 3.27
CA GLU A 3 13.64 13.03 3.54
C GLU A 3 12.20 12.49 3.66
N THR A 4 11.28 13.28 4.24
CA THR A 4 9.86 12.92 4.38
C THR A 4 9.16 12.89 3.03
N GLU A 5 9.49 13.82 2.14
CA GLU A 5 8.97 13.87 0.76
C GLU A 5 9.51 12.70 -0.08
N GLU A 6 10.78 12.35 0.08
CA GLU A 6 11.37 11.18 -0.57
C GLU A 6 10.73 9.86 -0.07
N GLN A 7 10.48 9.74 1.24
CA GLN A 7 9.73 8.60 1.78
C GLN A 7 8.32 8.54 1.17
N LEU A 8 7.62 9.68 1.08
CA LEU A 8 6.29 9.75 0.48
C LEU A 8 6.31 9.26 -0.98
N HIS A 9 7.31 9.65 -1.76
CA HIS A 9 7.49 9.18 -3.13
C HIS A 9 7.73 7.67 -3.20
N ARG A 10 8.59 7.12 -2.34
CA ARG A 10 8.88 5.68 -2.27
C ARG A 10 7.64 4.86 -1.94
N HIS A 11 6.91 5.22 -0.89
CA HIS A 11 5.69 4.54 -0.48
C HIS A 11 4.59 4.65 -1.55
N THR A 12 4.43 5.82 -2.19
CA THR A 12 3.47 5.99 -3.29
C THR A 12 3.81 5.09 -4.49
N SER A 13 5.09 4.98 -4.84
CA SER A 13 5.54 4.09 -5.92
C SER A 13 5.32 2.62 -5.57
N ARG A 14 5.57 2.24 -4.32
CA ARG A 14 5.32 0.88 -3.82
C ARG A 14 3.84 0.54 -3.82
N LEU A 15 2.98 1.45 -3.37
CA LEU A 15 1.52 1.29 -3.39
C LEU A 15 1.03 1.01 -4.81
N LYS A 16 1.45 1.82 -5.80
CA LYS A 16 1.08 1.62 -7.21
C LYS A 16 1.49 0.24 -7.72
N HIS A 17 2.68 -0.23 -7.35
CA HIS A 17 3.14 -1.57 -7.71
C HIS A 17 2.28 -2.68 -7.07
N LEU A 18 1.90 -2.54 -5.79
CA LEU A 18 1.05 -3.51 -5.10
C LEU A 18 -0.37 -3.52 -5.66
N GLN A 19 -0.95 -2.35 -5.95
CA GLN A 19 -2.27 -2.22 -6.60
C GLN A 19 -2.26 -2.86 -7.99
N ASN A 20 -1.17 -2.71 -8.76
CA ASN A 20 -1.00 -3.43 -10.03
C ASN A 20 -0.98 -4.95 -9.81
N ASN A 21 -0.30 -5.44 -8.78
CA ASN A 21 -0.33 -6.88 -8.46
C ASN A 21 -1.72 -7.35 -8.02
N GLN A 22 -2.51 -6.48 -7.40
CA GLN A 22 -3.88 -6.80 -6.96
C GLN A 22 -4.79 -7.09 -8.13
N THR A 23 -4.53 -6.51 -9.31
CA THR A 23 -5.32 -6.78 -10.53
C THR A 23 -5.25 -8.24 -11.00
N LYS A 24 -4.29 -9.03 -10.50
CA LYS A 24 -4.24 -10.49 -10.71
C LYS A 24 -5.42 -11.21 -10.05
N PHE A 25 -5.99 -10.64 -9.00
CA PHE A 25 -7.19 -11.12 -8.33
C PHE A 25 -8.40 -10.38 -8.92
N THR A 26 -9.17 -11.05 -9.75
CA THR A 26 -10.39 -10.49 -10.38
C THR A 26 -11.57 -10.39 -9.40
N ALA A 27 -11.49 -11.13 -8.28
CA ALA A 27 -12.40 -11.10 -7.15
C ALA A 27 -11.64 -11.52 -5.87
N ILE A 28 -12.31 -11.43 -4.73
CA ILE A 28 -11.81 -12.04 -3.48
C ILE A 28 -11.81 -13.56 -3.68
N PRO A 29 -10.66 -14.25 -3.51
CA PRO A 29 -10.62 -15.71 -3.60
C PRO A 29 -11.49 -16.37 -2.53
N ASP A 30 -11.95 -17.60 -2.79
CA ASP A 30 -12.65 -18.39 -1.78
C ASP A 30 -11.73 -18.65 -0.57
N SER A 31 -12.28 -18.55 0.65
CA SER A 31 -11.50 -18.71 1.88
C SER A 31 -10.81 -20.07 2.04
N SER A 32 -11.26 -21.09 1.31
CA SER A 32 -10.67 -22.43 1.28
C SER A 32 -9.65 -22.63 0.16
N SER A 33 -9.45 -21.64 -0.72
CA SER A 33 -8.47 -21.73 -1.81
C SER A 33 -7.06 -21.39 -1.33
N ASP A 34 -6.06 -21.99 -1.98
CA ASP A 34 -4.65 -21.72 -1.69
C ASP A 34 -4.27 -20.24 -1.95
N GLU A 35 -4.99 -19.58 -2.86
CA GLU A 35 -4.76 -18.18 -3.26
C GLU A 35 -5.27 -17.16 -2.24
N PHE A 36 -6.15 -17.55 -1.31
CA PHE A 36 -6.71 -16.64 -0.32
C PHE A 36 -5.64 -16.07 0.62
N GLY A 37 -4.66 -16.89 0.99
CA GLY A 37 -3.52 -16.45 1.81
C GLY A 37 -2.73 -15.34 1.12
N ASP A 38 -2.40 -15.53 -0.16
CA ASP A 38 -1.68 -14.55 -0.97
C ASP A 38 -2.47 -13.24 -1.13
N TYR A 39 -3.79 -13.36 -1.33
CA TYR A 39 -4.69 -12.21 -1.37
C TYR A 39 -4.65 -11.40 -0.06
N LEU A 40 -4.75 -12.06 1.10
CA LEU A 40 -4.70 -11.39 2.40
C LEU A 40 -3.36 -10.70 2.66
N VAL A 41 -2.25 -11.34 2.28
CA VAL A 41 -0.91 -10.75 2.40
C VAL A 41 -0.80 -9.48 1.54
N LEU A 42 -1.27 -9.54 0.29
CA LEU A 42 -1.25 -8.40 -0.62
C LEU A 42 -2.15 -7.26 -0.11
N LEU A 43 -3.37 -7.59 0.32
CA LEU A 43 -4.31 -6.62 0.89
C LEU A 43 -3.71 -5.91 2.11
N GLY A 44 -3.13 -6.68 3.04
CA GLY A 44 -2.48 -6.11 4.22
C GLY A 44 -1.26 -5.25 3.87
N ALA A 45 -0.51 -5.60 2.82
CA ALA A 45 0.59 -4.78 2.32
C ALA A 45 0.09 -3.44 1.76
N ILE A 46 -0.97 -3.44 0.95
CA ILE A 46 -1.60 -2.22 0.41
C ILE A 46 -2.06 -1.31 1.53
N MET A 47 -2.80 -1.83 2.50
CA MET A 47 -3.32 -1.05 3.64
C MET A 47 -2.20 -0.36 4.43
N ARG A 48 -1.05 -1.04 4.62
CA ARG A 48 0.10 -0.42 5.30
C ARG A 48 0.72 0.71 4.51
N GLU A 49 0.87 0.56 3.19
CA GLU A 49 1.39 1.63 2.33
C GLU A 49 0.46 2.85 2.31
N GLU A 50 -0.86 2.64 2.19
CA GLU A 50 -1.86 3.72 2.25
C GLU A 50 -1.78 4.49 3.57
N MET A 51 -1.71 3.78 4.70
CA MET A 51 -1.60 4.41 6.01
C MET A 51 -0.30 5.18 6.18
N MET A 52 0.83 4.65 5.69
CA MET A 52 2.12 5.35 5.73
C MET A 52 2.10 6.62 4.88
N ILE A 53 1.53 6.56 3.68
CA ILE A 53 1.36 7.72 2.80
C ILE A 53 0.53 8.81 3.49
N ASP A 54 -0.60 8.44 4.09
CA ASP A 54 -1.47 9.38 4.80
C ASP A 54 -0.77 10.00 6.01
N TRP A 55 0.00 9.21 6.75
CA TRP A 55 0.83 9.72 7.85
C TRP A 55 1.89 10.71 7.36
N LEU A 56 2.64 10.36 6.33
CA LEU A 56 3.68 11.23 5.77
C LEU A 56 3.11 12.55 5.25
N LYS A 57 1.96 12.52 4.58
CA LYS A 57 1.23 13.73 4.15
C LYS A 57 0.83 14.61 5.34
N LYS A 58 0.35 14.02 6.44
CA LYS A 58 0.03 14.76 7.67
C LYS A 58 1.28 15.41 8.27
N CYS A 59 2.39 14.67 8.35
CA CYS A 59 3.67 15.21 8.83
C CYS A 59 4.14 16.39 7.99
N ILE A 60 4.14 16.27 6.66
CA ILE A 60 4.53 17.36 5.75
C ILE A 60 3.65 18.59 5.98
N LYS A 61 2.33 18.41 6.12
CA LYS A 61 1.40 19.51 6.40
C LYS A 61 1.62 20.18 7.75
N LEU A 62 2.06 19.45 8.78
CA LEU A 62 2.31 19.99 10.12
C LEU A 62 3.70 20.64 10.26
N LEU A 63 4.65 20.24 9.41
CA LEU A 63 6.03 20.74 9.40
C LEU A 63 6.25 21.91 8.44
N GLY A 64 5.31 22.13 7.50
CA GLY A 64 5.22 23.31 6.64
C GLY A 64 4.35 24.39 7.24
#